data_AF-A0A7C4MT19-F1
#
_entry.id   AF-A0A7C4MT19-F1
#
_cell.length_a   1.000
_cell.length_b   1.000
_cell.length_c   1.000
_cell.angle_alpha   90.00
_cell.angle_beta   90.00
_cell.angle_gamma   90.00
#
_symmetry.space_group_name_H-M   'P 1'
#
loop_
_entity.id
_entity.type
_entity.pdbx_description
1 polymer ?
#
loop_
_entity_poly.entity_id
_entity_poly.type
_entity_poly.pdbx_seq_one_letter_code
_entity_poly.pdbx_strand_id
1 'polypeptide(L)'
;SPIKGFFRQYELMYVLADERDLILKNCLQWRANVYIYRTKAGPDQARKLFVDVLNRVNKLAAEPEFYDTLTNNCTTNIRNHINRCFPDRVPYDYRVLLPGYSAELAYDLGLLDTELSFAETQRRARVNYAAYLYRDAPDFSVKIRQVVDPEALAPETAPTPAAGIATGGSVMLR
;
A
#
# COMPACT_ATOMS: atom_id res chain seq x y z
N SER A 1 7.05 6.41 20.04
CA SER A 1 8.42 6.95 20.01
C SER A 1 9.28 6.05 19.13
N PRO A 2 9.92 6.58 18.07
CA PRO A 2 10.78 5.82 17.15
C PRO A 2 11.92 5.07 17.86
N ILE A 3 12.35 5.58 19.01
CA ILE A 3 13.45 5.02 19.82
C ILE A 3 13.05 3.71 20.51
N LYS A 4 11.74 3.49 20.80
CA LYS A 4 11.27 2.23 21.41
C LYS A 4 11.13 1.08 20.40
N GLY A 5 10.97 1.38 19.11
CA GLY A 5 10.99 0.38 18.03
C GLY A 5 12.38 -0.21 17.76
N PHE A 6 13.41 0.39 18.35
CA PHE A 6 14.80 -0.09 18.29
C PHE A 6 15.07 -1.30 19.21
N PHE A 7 14.23 -1.54 20.22
CA PHE A 7 14.45 -2.54 21.28
C PHE A 7 13.59 -3.82 21.16
N ARG A 8 13.19 -4.24 19.95
CA ARG A 8 12.43 -5.50 19.73
C ARG A 8 11.18 -5.66 20.62
N GLN A 9 10.53 -4.58 21.03
CA GLN A 9 9.44 -4.62 22.02
C GLN A 9 8.04 -4.87 21.42
N TYR A 10 7.94 -5.09 20.12
CA TYR A 10 6.66 -5.33 19.45
C TYR A 10 6.74 -6.62 18.64
N GLU A 11 5.78 -7.51 18.83
CA GLU A 11 5.61 -8.70 18.00
C GLU A 11 5.05 -8.30 16.63
N LEU A 12 5.54 -8.95 15.58
CA LEU A 12 5.02 -8.75 14.23
C LEU A 12 3.69 -9.49 14.09
N MET A 13 2.62 -8.74 13.83
CA MET A 13 1.30 -9.29 13.54
C MET A 13 0.92 -9.00 12.09
N TYR A 14 0.42 -10.01 11.38
CA TYR A 14 -0.29 -9.83 10.11
C TYR A 14 -1.80 -9.82 10.38
N VAL A 15 -2.46 -8.72 10.04
CA VAL A 15 -3.92 -8.61 10.07
C VAL A 15 -4.42 -8.76 8.64
N LEU A 16 -5.17 -9.81 8.38
CA LEU A 16 -5.84 -10.03 7.10
C LEU A 16 -7.23 -9.42 7.17
N ALA A 17 -7.59 -8.65 6.15
CA ALA A 17 -8.89 -8.03 5.99
C ALA A 17 -9.21 -7.90 4.51
N ASP A 18 -10.50 -7.80 4.19
CA ASP A 18 -10.91 -7.55 2.81
C ASP A 18 -10.56 -6.11 2.39
N GLU A 19 -10.64 -5.85 1.08
CA GLU A 19 -10.32 -4.53 0.54
C GLU A 19 -11.26 -3.44 1.06
N ARG A 20 -12.55 -3.75 1.26
CA ARG A 20 -13.53 -2.78 1.73
C ARG A 20 -13.17 -2.33 3.14
N ASP A 21 -12.92 -3.27 4.03
CA ASP A 21 -12.60 -3.02 5.43
C ASP A 21 -11.34 -2.16 5.56
N LEU A 22 -10.26 -2.53 4.86
CA LEU A 22 -9.01 -1.78 4.92
C LEU A 22 -9.14 -0.39 4.34
N ILE A 23 -9.75 -0.25 3.16
CA ILE A 23 -9.89 1.06 2.52
C ILE A 23 -10.84 1.95 3.31
N LEU A 24 -12.02 1.47 3.71
CA LEU A 24 -12.98 2.29 4.44
C LEU A 24 -12.45 2.70 5.81
N LYS A 25 -11.74 1.82 6.53
CA LYS A 25 -11.09 2.18 7.78
C LYS A 25 -10.07 3.31 7.60
N ASN A 26 -9.18 3.18 6.62
CA ASN A 26 -8.16 4.19 6.35
C ASN A 26 -8.76 5.51 5.84
N CYS A 27 -9.70 5.44 4.90
CA CYS A 27 -10.33 6.61 4.29
C CYS A 27 -11.26 7.36 5.24
N LEU A 28 -12.15 6.65 5.94
CA LEU A 28 -13.27 7.27 6.66
C LEU A 28 -12.97 7.48 8.14
N GLN A 29 -12.35 6.51 8.80
CA GLN A 29 -12.05 6.61 10.24
C GLN A 29 -10.74 7.35 10.48
N TRP A 30 -9.67 6.94 9.80
CA TRP A 30 -8.35 7.54 9.98
C TRP A 30 -8.11 8.77 9.11
N ARG A 31 -8.97 9.01 8.11
CA ARG A 31 -8.88 10.14 7.17
C ARG A 31 -7.51 10.22 6.48
N ALA A 32 -6.88 9.07 6.27
CA ALA A 32 -5.62 8.95 5.56
C ALA A 32 -5.84 9.07 4.06
N ASN A 33 -4.85 9.59 3.33
CA ASN A 33 -4.86 9.52 1.87
C ASN A 33 -4.58 8.08 1.43
N VAL A 34 -5.47 7.52 0.61
CA VAL A 34 -5.40 6.14 0.14
C VAL A 34 -5.34 6.13 -1.39
N TYR A 35 -4.38 5.36 -1.89
CA TYR A 35 -4.09 5.24 -3.31
C TYR A 35 -4.08 3.76 -3.71
N ILE A 36 -4.71 3.44 -4.84
CA ILE A 36 -4.65 2.13 -5.50
C ILE A 36 -3.94 2.31 -6.83
N TYR A 37 -2.72 1.80 -6.92
CA TYR A 37 -1.93 1.84 -8.15
C TYR A 37 -2.20 0.62 -9.01
N ARG A 38 -2.22 0.81 -10.33
CA ARG A 38 -2.26 -0.28 -11.28
C ARG A 38 -0.84 -0.87 -11.41
N THR A 39 -0.72 -2.15 -11.12
CA THR A 39 0.54 -2.89 -11.25
C THR A 39 0.68 -3.50 -12.64
N LYS A 40 1.91 -3.67 -13.12
CA LYS A 40 2.20 -4.48 -14.32
C LYS A 40 2.29 -5.99 -14.02
N ALA A 41 2.19 -6.39 -12.75
CA ALA A 41 2.22 -7.78 -12.36
C ALA A 41 1.06 -8.57 -12.98
N GLY A 42 1.38 -9.68 -13.65
CA GLY A 42 0.39 -10.61 -14.18
C GLY A 42 -0.30 -11.45 -13.08
N PRO A 43 -1.41 -12.13 -13.39
CA PRO A 43 -2.15 -12.95 -12.41
C PRO A 43 -1.29 -14.01 -11.70
N ASP A 44 -0.38 -14.66 -12.41
CA ASP A 44 0.53 -15.66 -11.84
C ASP A 44 1.54 -15.03 -10.88
N GLN A 45 2.01 -13.82 -11.19
CA GLN A 45 2.94 -13.11 -10.33
C GLN A 45 2.26 -12.67 -9.03
N ALA A 46 1.05 -12.11 -9.14
CA ALA A 46 0.24 -11.74 -7.99
C ALA A 46 -0.09 -12.97 -7.12
N ARG A 47 -0.43 -14.12 -7.73
CA ARG A 47 -0.67 -15.38 -7.00
C ARG A 47 0.57 -15.83 -6.24
N LYS A 48 1.75 -15.84 -6.87
CA LYS A 48 3.00 -16.24 -6.22
C LYS A 48 3.31 -15.37 -5.00
N LEU A 49 3.20 -14.05 -5.16
CA LEU A 49 3.40 -13.10 -4.06
C LEU A 49 2.41 -13.33 -2.92
N PHE A 50 1.13 -13.52 -3.24
CA PHE A 50 0.09 -13.79 -2.26
C PHE A 50 0.37 -15.08 -1.46
N VAL A 51 0.75 -16.16 -2.14
CA VAL A 51 1.10 -17.44 -1.48
C VAL A 51 2.33 -17.28 -0.58
N ASP A 52 3.36 -16.56 -1.01
CA ASP A 52 4.56 -16.32 -0.18
C ASP A 52 4.24 -15.48 1.07
N VAL A 53 3.35 -14.49 0.95
CA VAL A 53 2.82 -13.73 2.08
C VAL A 53 2.06 -14.64 3.05
N LEU A 54 1.12 -15.45 2.55
CA LEU A 54 0.34 -16.37 3.40
C LEU A 54 1.21 -17.43 4.10
N ASN A 55 2.25 -17.94 3.43
CA ASN A 55 3.21 -18.85 4.05
C ASN A 55 3.89 -18.19 5.25
N ARG A 56 4.25 -16.91 5.15
CA ARG A 56 4.80 -16.17 6.28
C ARG A 56 3.76 -15.94 7.38
N VAL A 57 2.51 -15.64 7.04
CA VAL A 57 1.42 -15.52 8.03
C VAL A 57 1.27 -16.83 8.82
N ASN A 58 1.22 -17.96 8.12
CA ASN A 58 1.11 -19.28 8.75
C ASN A 58 2.30 -19.60 9.64
N LYS A 59 3.52 -19.24 9.21
CA LYS A 59 4.72 -19.40 10.03
C LYS A 59 4.63 -18.56 11.30
N LEU A 60 4.26 -17.28 11.20
CA LEU A 60 4.14 -16.37 12.33
C LEU A 60 3.09 -16.81 13.36
N ALA A 61 2.03 -17.50 12.90
CA ALA A 61 1.03 -18.07 13.80
C ALA A 61 1.60 -19.21 14.67
N ALA A 62 2.61 -19.93 14.19
CA ALA A 62 3.29 -21.00 14.93
C ALA A 62 4.54 -20.52 15.69
N GLU A 63 5.29 -19.60 15.09
CA GLU A 63 6.58 -19.09 15.57
C GLU A 63 6.56 -17.54 15.56
N PRO A 64 6.33 -16.89 16.72
CA PRO A 64 6.30 -15.43 16.80
C PRO A 64 7.64 -14.82 16.37
N GLU A 65 7.61 -13.81 15.49
CA GLU A 65 8.78 -13.00 15.14
C GLU A 65 8.64 -11.59 15.75
N PHE A 66 9.76 -11.00 16.20
CA PHE A 66 9.78 -9.64 16.74
C PHE A 66 10.04 -8.59 15.65
N TYR A 67 9.39 -7.44 15.77
CA TYR A 67 9.56 -6.28 14.90
C TYR A 67 10.94 -5.64 15.10
N ASP A 68 11.63 -5.39 14.00
CA ASP A 68 12.88 -4.64 13.93
C ASP A 68 12.68 -3.52 12.91
N THR A 69 12.82 -2.28 13.36
CA THR A 69 12.53 -1.08 12.55
C THR A 69 13.41 -0.99 11.29
N LEU A 70 14.61 -1.58 11.31
CA LEU A 70 15.56 -1.54 10.20
C LEU A 70 15.43 -2.73 9.24
N THR A 71 15.13 -3.92 9.75
CA THR A 71 15.15 -5.15 8.94
C THR A 71 13.77 -5.77 8.70
N ASN A 72 12.79 -5.47 9.54
CA ASN A 72 11.48 -6.13 9.57
C ASN A 72 10.34 -5.10 9.69
N ASN A 73 10.35 -4.10 8.80
CA ASN A 73 9.26 -3.14 8.64
C ASN A 73 8.37 -3.50 7.44
N CYS A 74 7.25 -2.79 7.29
CA CYS A 74 6.27 -3.07 6.23
C CYS A 74 6.87 -3.05 4.82
N THR A 75 7.75 -2.10 4.52
CA THR A 75 8.31 -1.92 3.17
C THR A 75 9.49 -2.86 2.90
N THR A 76 10.36 -3.15 3.89
CA THR A 76 11.42 -4.18 3.74
C THR A 76 10.82 -5.57 3.62
N ASN A 77 9.72 -5.86 4.32
CA ASN A 77 9.00 -7.12 4.21
C ASN A 77 8.39 -7.32 2.83
N ILE A 78 7.71 -6.31 2.28
CA ILE A 78 7.15 -6.36 0.93
C ILE A 78 8.27 -6.57 -0.10
N ARG A 79 9.37 -5.81 0.00
CA ARG A 79 10.55 -6.01 -0.84
C ARG A 79 11.06 -7.45 -0.76
N ASN A 80 11.21 -8.01 0.43
CA ASN A 80 11.71 -9.38 0.61
C ASN A 80 10.75 -10.42 0.03
N HIS A 81 9.44 -10.21 0.10
CA HIS A 81 8.45 -11.06 -0.56
C HIS A 81 8.56 -10.97 -2.09
N ILE A 82 8.65 -9.75 -2.63
CA ILE A 82 8.82 -9.52 -4.07
C ILE A 82 10.12 -10.18 -4.57
N ASN A 83 11.25 -9.94 -3.91
CA ASN A 83 12.54 -10.47 -4.36
C ASN A 83 12.68 -11.99 -4.17
N ARG A 84 11.96 -12.59 -3.20
CA ARG A 84 11.87 -14.06 -3.09
C ARG A 84 11.10 -14.66 -4.25
N CYS A 85 10.02 -14.02 -4.68
CA CYS A 85 9.22 -14.48 -5.82
C CYS A 85 9.87 -14.14 -7.17
N PHE A 86 10.56 -13.00 -7.24
CA PHE A 86 11.12 -12.39 -8.45
C PHE A 86 12.49 -11.77 -8.11
N PRO A 87 13.58 -12.53 -8.26
CA PRO A 87 14.92 -12.09 -7.90
C PRO A 87 15.29 -10.72 -8.51
N ASP A 88 15.97 -9.90 -7.71
CA ASP A 88 16.55 -8.60 -8.08
C ASP A 88 15.57 -7.54 -8.62
N ARG A 89 14.26 -7.69 -8.38
CA ARG A 89 13.25 -6.72 -8.83
C ARG A 89 13.24 -5.41 -8.05
N VAL A 90 13.55 -5.44 -6.76
CA VAL A 90 13.56 -4.25 -5.91
C VAL A 90 14.94 -4.14 -5.23
N PRO A 91 15.81 -3.21 -5.66
CA PRO A 91 17.12 -3.03 -5.06
C PRO A 91 17.01 -2.51 -3.61
N TYR A 92 18.13 -2.51 -2.90
CA TYR A 92 18.22 -1.76 -1.64
C TYR A 92 18.26 -0.26 -1.97
N ASP A 93 17.15 0.44 -1.70
CA ASP A 93 16.99 1.89 -1.94
C ASP A 93 16.56 2.55 -0.62
N TYR A 94 17.07 3.74 -0.31
CA TYR A 94 16.72 4.45 0.93
C TYR A 94 15.21 4.75 1.02
N ARG A 95 14.52 4.85 -0.12
CA ARG A 95 13.06 5.00 -0.22
C ARG A 95 12.31 3.76 0.25
N VAL A 96 12.95 2.58 0.32
CA VAL A 96 12.40 1.39 0.98
C VAL A 96 12.26 1.62 2.49
N LEU A 97 13.04 2.53 3.08
CA LEU A 97 12.93 2.87 4.50
C LEU A 97 11.91 3.98 4.78
N LEU A 98 11.41 4.64 3.72
CA LEU A 98 10.47 5.75 3.80
C LEU A 98 9.17 5.39 3.09
N PRO A 99 8.14 4.87 3.80
CA PRO A 99 6.90 4.40 3.20
C PRO A 99 6.20 5.41 2.27
N GLY A 100 6.42 6.72 2.49
CA GLY A 100 5.88 7.77 1.62
C GLY A 100 6.42 7.78 0.17
N TYR A 101 7.57 7.14 -0.09
CA TYR A 101 8.22 7.11 -1.40
C TYR A 101 8.09 5.75 -2.11
N SER A 102 7.42 4.76 -1.50
CA SER A 102 7.38 3.41 -2.06
C SER A 102 6.64 3.35 -3.41
N ALA A 103 5.64 4.21 -3.61
CA ALA A 103 4.91 4.29 -4.88
C ALA A 103 5.77 4.89 -6.00
N GLU A 104 6.52 5.96 -5.71
CA GLU A 104 7.45 6.58 -6.66
C GLU A 104 8.59 5.61 -7.03
N LEU A 105 9.16 4.92 -6.04
CA LEU A 105 10.15 3.87 -6.30
C LEU A 105 9.57 2.74 -7.18
N ALA A 106 8.37 2.26 -6.88
CA ALA A 106 7.74 1.22 -7.69
C ALA A 106 7.43 1.70 -9.12
N TYR A 107 7.11 2.97 -9.30
CA TYR A 107 6.94 3.60 -10.61
C TYR A 107 8.28 3.66 -11.38
N ASP A 108 9.35 4.15 -10.74
CA ASP A 108 10.70 4.25 -11.34
C ASP A 108 11.26 2.87 -11.74
N LEU A 109 10.97 1.84 -10.94
CA LEU A 109 11.35 0.46 -11.24
C LEU A 109 10.46 -0.20 -12.31
N GLY A 110 9.46 0.51 -12.82
CA GLY A 110 8.53 0.01 -13.83
C GLY A 110 7.63 -1.13 -13.34
N LEU A 111 7.38 -1.20 -12.02
CA LEU A 111 6.47 -2.19 -11.42
C LEU A 111 5.00 -1.73 -11.53
N LEU A 112 4.79 -0.43 -11.62
CA LEU A 112 3.49 0.19 -11.85
C LEU A 112 3.26 0.47 -13.33
N ASP A 113 2.01 0.75 -13.68
CA ASP A 113 1.67 1.36 -14.97
C ASP A 113 2.41 2.70 -15.13
N THR A 114 3.01 2.91 -16.28
CA THR A 114 3.86 4.08 -16.60
C THR A 114 3.44 4.74 -17.91
N GLU A 115 2.21 4.51 -18.38
CA GLU A 115 1.67 5.20 -19.57
C GLU A 115 1.53 6.72 -19.36
N LEU A 116 1.33 7.14 -18.10
CA LEU A 116 1.18 8.53 -17.69
C LEU A 116 2.32 8.93 -16.76
N SER A 117 2.57 10.23 -16.58
CA SER A 117 3.53 10.72 -15.59
C SER A 117 3.19 10.21 -14.18
N PHE A 118 4.19 10.13 -13.29
CA PHE A 118 3.95 9.70 -11.91
C PHE A 118 2.91 10.57 -11.19
N ALA A 119 2.95 11.89 -11.41
CA ALA A 119 1.98 12.82 -10.83
C ALA A 119 0.55 12.49 -11.25
N GLU A 120 0.32 12.24 -12.55
CA GLU A 120 -1.00 11.85 -13.05
C GLU A 120 -1.40 10.45 -12.59
N THR A 121 -0.45 9.52 -12.55
CA THR A 121 -0.66 8.16 -12.02
C THR A 121 -1.10 8.20 -10.55
N GLN A 122 -0.43 9.00 -9.72
CA GLN A 122 -0.78 9.19 -8.32
C GLN A 122 -2.13 9.90 -8.16
N ARG A 123 -2.41 10.91 -8.99
CA ARG A 123 -3.70 11.61 -8.99
C ARG A 123 -4.86 10.63 -9.24
N ARG A 124 -4.77 9.84 -10.30
CA ARG A 124 -5.79 8.83 -10.67
C ARG A 124 -5.88 7.68 -9.69
N ALA A 125 -4.79 7.33 -9.02
CA ALA A 125 -4.78 6.27 -8.03
C ALA A 125 -5.56 6.63 -6.75
N ARG A 126 -5.85 7.91 -6.48
CA ARG A 126 -6.49 8.32 -5.22
C ARG A 126 -7.94 7.87 -5.16
N VAL A 127 -8.30 7.07 -4.15
CA VAL A 127 -9.63 6.47 -4.03
C VAL A 127 -10.48 7.03 -2.90
N ASN A 128 -10.00 8.00 -2.12
CA ASN A 128 -10.70 8.50 -0.92
C ASN A 128 -12.17 8.85 -1.14
N TYR A 129 -12.45 9.69 -2.14
CA TYR A 129 -13.82 10.13 -2.39
C TYR A 129 -14.68 9.02 -3.02
N ALA A 130 -14.11 8.23 -3.92
CA ALA A 130 -14.76 7.05 -4.48
C ALA A 130 -15.14 6.04 -3.39
N ALA A 131 -14.24 5.81 -2.42
CA ALA A 131 -14.47 4.94 -1.28
C ALA A 131 -15.60 5.44 -0.38
N TYR A 132 -15.69 6.76 -0.17
CA TYR A 132 -16.83 7.36 0.53
C TYR A 132 -18.14 7.18 -0.24
N LEU A 133 -18.16 7.49 -1.53
CA LEU A 133 -19.35 7.45 -2.38
C LEU A 133 -19.92 6.03 -2.50
N TYR A 134 -19.04 5.03 -2.63
CA TYR A 134 -19.43 3.65 -2.88
C TYR A 134 -19.36 2.75 -1.65
N ARG A 135 -19.22 3.31 -0.44
CA ARG A 135 -19.01 2.57 0.83
C ARG A 135 -19.99 1.42 1.08
N ASP A 136 -21.23 1.57 0.67
CA ASP A 136 -22.30 0.57 0.87
C ASP A 136 -22.59 -0.25 -0.40
N ALA A 137 -21.89 0.01 -1.52
CA ALA A 137 -22.11 -0.68 -2.78
C ALA A 137 -21.60 -2.12 -2.71
N PRO A 138 -22.35 -3.15 -3.13
CA PRO A 138 -21.92 -4.55 -3.05
C PRO A 138 -20.67 -4.84 -3.91
N ASP A 139 -20.49 -4.10 -4.99
CA ASP A 139 -19.38 -4.15 -5.95
C ASP A 139 -18.29 -3.10 -5.69
N PHE A 140 -18.09 -2.71 -4.42
CA PHE A 140 -17.16 -1.67 -3.95
C PHE A 140 -15.81 -1.66 -4.68
N SER A 141 -15.12 -2.80 -4.71
CA SER A 141 -13.80 -2.96 -5.34
C SER A 141 -13.78 -2.59 -6.82
N VAL A 142 -14.87 -2.87 -7.53
CA VAL A 142 -14.98 -2.53 -8.95
C VAL A 142 -15.23 -1.03 -9.10
N LYS A 143 -16.17 -0.48 -8.33
CA LYS A 143 -16.57 0.93 -8.44
C LYS A 143 -15.43 1.91 -8.12
N ILE A 144 -14.63 1.64 -7.10
CA ILE A 144 -13.50 2.53 -6.75
C ILE A 144 -12.41 2.58 -7.84
N ARG A 145 -12.37 1.59 -8.75
CA ARG A 145 -11.40 1.51 -9.85
C ARG A 145 -11.91 2.08 -11.18
N GLN A 146 -13.22 2.35 -11.28
CA GLN A 146 -13.82 2.94 -12.47
C GLN A 146 -13.72 4.47 -12.49
N VAL A 147 -13.23 5.07 -11.40
CA VAL A 147 -13.05 6.52 -11.30
C VAL A 147 -11.77 6.92 -12.03
N VAL A 148 -11.93 7.55 -13.19
CA VAL A 148 -10.81 8.02 -14.03
C VAL A 148 -10.27 9.36 -13.54
N ASP A 149 -11.15 10.23 -13.05
CA ASP A 149 -10.79 11.53 -12.47
C ASP A 149 -11.37 11.67 -11.05
N PRO A 150 -10.57 11.40 -10.01
CA PRO A 150 -11.02 11.52 -8.63
C PRO A 150 -11.34 12.96 -8.20
N GLU A 151 -10.75 13.96 -8.84
CA GLU A 151 -10.95 15.37 -8.49
C GLU A 151 -12.27 15.89 -9.04
N ALA A 152 -12.64 15.48 -10.25
CA ALA A 152 -13.96 15.77 -10.80
C ALA A 152 -15.11 15.14 -9.97
N LEU A 153 -14.81 14.08 -9.23
CA LEU A 153 -15.79 13.40 -8.37
C LEU A 153 -15.97 14.14 -7.04
N ALA A 154 -14.91 14.73 -6.48
CA ALA A 154 -14.94 15.38 -5.18
C ALA A 154 -15.73 16.70 -5.21
N PRO A 155 -16.51 17.03 -4.16
CA PRO A 155 -17.20 18.32 -4.10
C PRO A 155 -16.17 19.46 -4.12
N GLU A 156 -16.53 20.59 -4.73
CA GLU A 156 -15.66 21.78 -4.88
C GLU A 156 -15.16 22.32 -3.53
N THR A 157 -15.83 21.97 -2.43
CA THR A 157 -15.48 22.31 -1.04
C THR A 157 -14.67 21.23 -0.32
N ALA A 158 -14.26 20.15 -0.99
CA ALA A 158 -13.39 19.15 -0.39
C ALA A 158 -12.04 19.80 -0.05
N PRO A 159 -11.49 19.57 1.16
CA PRO A 159 -10.23 20.19 1.53
C PRO A 159 -9.16 19.84 0.50
N THR A 160 -8.51 20.88 -0.03
CA THR A 160 -7.33 20.77 -0.89
C THR A 160 -6.34 19.82 -0.21
N PRO A 161 -5.72 18.87 -0.94
CA PRO A 161 -4.75 17.97 -0.34
C PRO A 161 -3.72 18.80 0.44
N ALA A 162 -3.53 18.47 1.72
CA ALA A 162 -2.43 19.05 2.48
C ALA A 162 -1.15 18.80 1.68
N ALA A 163 -0.45 19.86 1.29
CA ALA A 163 0.87 19.78 0.71
C ALA A 163 1.70 18.83 1.57
N GLY A 164 2.22 17.76 0.94
CA GLY A 164 2.73 16.58 1.61
C GLY A 164 3.49 16.90 2.90
N ILE A 165 2.86 16.63 4.04
CA ILE A 165 3.58 16.44 5.28
C ILE A 165 3.88 14.96 5.32
N ALA A 166 5.17 14.65 5.28
CA ALA A 166 5.74 13.33 5.47
C ALA A 166 5.33 12.77 6.84
N THR A 167 4.13 12.21 6.94
CA THR A 167 3.68 11.45 8.11
C THR A 167 3.02 10.17 7.63
N GLY A 168 3.78 9.09 7.80
CA GLY A 168 3.42 7.67 7.69
C GLY A 168 2.02 7.34 7.18
N GLY A 169 1.87 7.28 5.86
CA GLY A 169 0.76 6.58 5.23
C GLY A 169 1.12 5.10 5.06
N SER A 170 0.29 4.20 5.58
CA SER A 170 0.36 2.77 5.27
C SER A 170 0.07 2.57 3.78
N VAL A 171 1.10 2.24 3.01
CA VAL A 171 0.94 1.86 1.60
C VAL A 171 0.57 0.38 1.54
N MET A 172 -0.62 0.09 1.04
CA MET A 172 -1.06 -1.27 0.71
C MET A 172 -0.71 -1.53 -0.77
N LEU A 173 0.35 -2.29 -1.02
CA LEU A 173 0.73 -2.74 -2.36
C LEU A 173 0.10 -4.10 -2.63
N ARG A 174 -0.57 -4.25 -3.78
CA ARG A 174 -1.01 -5.54 -4.35
C ARG A 174 0.04 -6.07 -5.30
#